data_AF-A0A7V2UA35-F1
#
_entry.id   AF-A0A7V2UA35-F1
#
_cell.length_a   1.000
_cell.length_b   1.000
_cell.length_c   1.000
_cell.angle_alpha   90.00
_cell.angle_beta   90.00
_cell.angle_gamma   90.00
#
_symmetry.space_group_name_H-M   'P 1'
#
loop_
_entity.id
_entity.type
_entity.pdbx_description
1 polymer ?
#
loop_
_entity_poly.entity_id
_entity_poly.type
_entity_poly.pdbx_seq_one_letter_code
_entity_poly.pdbx_strand_id
1 'polypeptide(L)'
;MVRSLAALGLTLAMAVALDLAPALALAATCPPATAGQAPAWERELRALDGHVHHLSLLNLVNGLNLTRDQATQLRRLALQVEAVSEAPPALGAPLPGALEDVRRAYAEVGRTLAKNAAVTPEAERRVATARAAHVRFIRSTLLAKPGGPDTQCSHCHADPAANARGAAQPMALTPEVARQAELAHCVADYGWLGLVALTRVSPQVEALLTEAQKEVFCDFSCCLIPPHDMGDPVRAGQADSTAKELDLLRKARSCPPDLWPAARSDVLRHLGPIVELVNPGATAERKAAACKAVGDAMDAARALTDTQFEIEKTRLARAVKEAIQPPAPDSPHKAAFFLLVPGSARVYTEYLKRLDAQEGAAARRP
;
A
#
# COMPACT_ATOMS: atom_id res chain seq x y z
N MET A 1 9.60 12.69 -7.03
CA MET A 1 10.89 13.19 -7.56
C MET A 1 11.17 12.40 -8.84
N VAL A 2 10.84 12.93 -10.03
CA VAL A 2 10.93 12.18 -11.32
C VAL A 2 11.76 12.94 -12.35
N ARG A 3 12.90 13.50 -11.91
CA ARG A 3 13.92 14.02 -12.84
C ARG A 3 15.21 13.22 -12.85
N SER A 4 15.46 12.35 -11.86
CA SER A 4 16.74 11.61 -11.78
C SER A 4 16.71 10.19 -12.35
N LEU A 5 15.55 9.55 -12.55
CA LEU A 5 15.50 8.27 -13.29
C LEU A 5 15.54 8.46 -14.82
N ALA A 6 15.19 9.66 -15.31
CA ALA A 6 15.34 10.02 -16.72
C ALA A 6 16.82 10.17 -17.15
N ALA A 7 17.73 10.45 -16.22
CA ALA A 7 19.14 10.67 -16.52
C ALA A 7 19.95 9.37 -16.76
N LEU A 8 19.36 8.20 -16.50
CA LEU A 8 19.91 6.90 -16.89
C LEU A 8 19.38 6.41 -18.26
N GLY A 9 18.57 7.22 -18.93
CA GLY A 9 18.13 7.03 -20.31
C GLY A 9 19.25 7.34 -21.31
N LEU A 10 20.31 6.54 -21.31
CA LEU A 10 21.23 6.47 -22.44
C LEU A 10 20.53 5.66 -23.54
N THR A 11 20.08 6.37 -24.57
CA THR A 11 19.69 5.90 -25.91
C THR A 11 19.96 4.43 -26.21
N LEU A 12 18.92 3.60 -26.20
CA LEU A 12 18.90 2.35 -26.98
C LEU A 12 17.48 2.07 -27.46
N ALA A 13 17.03 2.87 -28.43
CA ALA A 13 15.95 2.47 -29.30
C ALA A 13 16.55 1.65 -30.46
N MET A 14 15.90 0.52 -30.74
CA MET A 14 16.07 -0.40 -31.87
C MET A 14 16.93 -1.66 -31.66
N ALA A 15 16.17 -2.73 -31.45
CA ALA A 15 16.32 -4.07 -32.02
C ALA A 15 17.48 -4.96 -31.55
N VAL A 16 17.14 -6.25 -31.57
CA VAL A 16 17.99 -7.45 -31.48
C VAL A 16 18.18 -7.96 -30.05
N ALA A 17 17.73 -9.21 -29.88
CA ALA A 17 17.99 -10.07 -28.74
C ALA A 17 19.45 -9.94 -28.30
N LEU A 18 19.69 -9.44 -27.10
CA LEU A 18 21.03 -9.36 -26.53
C LEU A 18 21.00 -9.77 -25.06
N ASP A 19 21.84 -10.76 -24.80
CA ASP A 19 22.19 -11.42 -23.55
C ASP A 19 21.90 -10.69 -22.23
N LEU A 20 21.42 -11.47 -21.27
CA LEU A 20 21.36 -11.15 -19.83
C LEU A 20 22.73 -10.81 -19.19
N ALA A 21 23.83 -10.97 -19.92
CA ALA A 21 25.20 -10.91 -19.40
C ALA A 21 25.70 -9.52 -18.94
N PRO A 22 25.39 -8.37 -19.57
CA PRO A 22 26.00 -7.09 -19.17
C PRO A 22 25.36 -6.49 -17.91
N ALA A 23 24.08 -6.80 -17.65
CA ALA A 23 23.37 -6.34 -16.44
C ALA A 23 23.83 -7.11 -15.18
N LEU A 24 24.33 -8.33 -15.34
CA LEU A 24 24.95 -9.13 -14.28
C LEU A 24 26.32 -8.55 -13.84
N ALA A 25 27.02 -7.82 -14.72
CA ALA A 25 28.36 -7.32 -14.43
C ALA A 25 28.39 -6.08 -13.50
N LEU A 26 27.35 -5.25 -13.49
CA LEU A 26 27.25 -4.13 -12.53
C LEU A 26 26.65 -4.52 -11.17
N ALA A 27 25.98 -5.68 -11.07
CA ALA A 27 25.48 -6.22 -9.80
C ALA A 27 26.60 -6.81 -8.92
N ALA A 28 27.82 -6.97 -9.44
CA ALA A 28 28.92 -7.67 -8.79
C ALA A 28 29.70 -6.84 -7.75
N THR A 29 29.31 -5.59 -7.45
CA THR A 29 30.04 -4.73 -6.49
C THR A 29 29.32 -4.45 -5.18
N CYS A 30 28.04 -4.84 -5.04
CA CYS A 30 27.38 -4.94 -3.75
C CYS A 30 27.10 -6.43 -3.49
N PRO A 31 27.71 -7.06 -2.47
CA PRO A 31 27.30 -8.40 -2.10
C PRO A 31 25.81 -8.32 -1.75
N PRO A 32 24.92 -9.09 -2.41
CA PRO A 32 23.56 -9.17 -1.96
C PRO A 32 23.62 -9.75 -0.55
N ALA A 33 23.18 -8.98 0.44
CA ALA A 33 22.83 -9.55 1.73
C ALA A 33 21.67 -10.51 1.44
N THR A 34 21.99 -11.76 1.12
CA THR A 34 20.99 -12.79 0.85
C THR A 34 20.03 -12.81 2.03
N ALA A 35 18.72 -12.71 1.78
CA ALA A 35 17.68 -12.60 2.81
C ALA A 35 17.79 -13.66 3.94
N GLY A 36 18.50 -14.78 3.71
CA GLY A 36 18.79 -15.81 4.71
C GLY A 36 19.83 -15.44 5.78
N GLN A 37 20.63 -14.38 5.60
CA GLN A 37 21.68 -13.95 6.54
C GLN A 37 21.30 -12.70 7.35
N ALA A 38 20.17 -12.05 7.03
CA ALA A 38 19.70 -10.89 7.78
C ALA A 38 19.33 -11.27 9.23
N PRO A 39 19.46 -10.37 10.23
CA PRO A 39 19.00 -10.59 11.59
C PRO A 39 17.53 -11.01 11.66
N ALA A 40 17.14 -11.75 12.71
CA ALA A 40 15.77 -12.26 12.86
C ALA A 40 14.70 -11.15 12.77
N TRP A 41 14.90 -10.04 13.49
CA TRP A 41 13.97 -8.91 13.47
C TRP A 41 13.78 -8.30 12.07
N GLU A 42 14.82 -8.28 11.23
CA GLU A 42 14.75 -7.76 9.86
C GLU A 42 13.94 -8.72 8.98
N ARG A 43 14.17 -10.03 9.10
CA ARG A 43 13.37 -11.03 8.38
C ARG A 43 11.90 -10.98 8.79
N GLU A 44 11.61 -10.77 10.08
CA GLU A 44 10.25 -10.62 10.60
C GLU A 44 9.57 -9.36 10.06
N LEU A 45 10.30 -8.24 9.99
CA LEU A 45 9.82 -6.99 9.41
C LEU A 45 9.50 -7.15 7.92
N ARG A 46 10.44 -7.71 7.14
CA ARG A 46 10.24 -8.02 5.72
C ARG A 46 9.07 -8.97 5.50
N ALA A 47 8.91 -9.97 6.38
CA ALA A 47 7.77 -10.89 6.32
C ALA A 47 6.45 -10.15 6.41
N LEU A 48 6.27 -9.36 7.48
CA LEU A 48 5.02 -8.63 7.69
C LEU A 48 4.72 -7.62 6.58
N ASP A 49 5.74 -6.97 6.02
CA ASP A 49 5.55 -6.04 4.89
C ASP A 49 5.13 -6.78 3.61
N GLY A 50 5.77 -7.91 3.32
CA GLY A 50 5.36 -8.80 2.23
C GLY A 50 3.91 -9.28 2.35
N HIS A 51 3.40 -9.57 3.57
CA HIS A 51 1.98 -9.89 3.76
C HIS A 51 1.08 -8.70 3.42
N VAL A 52 1.47 -7.47 3.76
CA VAL A 52 0.69 -6.26 3.45
C VAL A 52 0.58 -6.06 1.94
N HIS A 53 1.69 -6.20 1.22
CA HIS A 53 1.74 -6.08 -0.23
C HIS A 53 0.94 -7.20 -0.91
N HIS A 54 1.02 -8.43 -0.41
CA HIS A 54 0.24 -9.54 -0.96
C HIS A 54 -1.27 -9.39 -0.74
N LEU A 55 -1.70 -8.89 0.42
CA LEU A 55 -3.12 -8.57 0.67
C LEU A 55 -3.60 -7.45 -0.26
N SER A 56 -2.76 -6.44 -0.49
CA SER A 56 -3.05 -5.34 -1.41
C SER A 56 -3.22 -5.84 -2.85
N LEU A 57 -2.34 -6.74 -3.30
CA LEU A 57 -2.46 -7.43 -4.60
C LEU A 57 -3.78 -8.20 -4.72
N LEU A 58 -4.16 -8.99 -3.71
CA LEU A 58 -5.41 -9.76 -3.73
C LEU A 58 -6.63 -8.84 -3.88
N ASN A 59 -6.63 -7.71 -3.17
CA ASN A 59 -7.68 -6.70 -3.27
C ASN A 59 -7.77 -6.09 -4.68
N LEU A 60 -6.63 -5.72 -5.26
CA LEU A 60 -6.55 -5.21 -6.63
C LEU A 60 -7.06 -6.25 -7.63
N VAL A 61 -6.55 -7.47 -7.59
CA VAL A 61 -6.93 -8.53 -8.55
C VAL A 61 -8.42 -8.85 -8.47
N ASN A 62 -9.00 -8.87 -7.28
CA ASN A 62 -10.43 -9.11 -7.10
C ASN A 62 -11.31 -7.94 -7.57
N GLY A 63 -10.81 -6.70 -7.46
CA GLY A 63 -11.59 -5.52 -7.80
C GLY A 63 -11.43 -5.04 -9.23
N LEU A 64 -10.24 -5.21 -9.84
CA LEU A 64 -9.91 -4.63 -11.15
C LEU A 64 -10.72 -5.25 -12.29
N ASN A 65 -11.43 -6.35 -12.01
CA ASN A 65 -12.24 -7.09 -12.98
C ASN A 65 -11.43 -7.38 -14.26
N LEU A 66 -10.23 -7.92 -14.05
CA LEU A 66 -9.28 -8.21 -15.13
C LEU A 66 -9.90 -9.20 -16.11
N THR A 67 -9.76 -8.92 -17.41
CA THR A 67 -10.12 -9.90 -18.44
C THR A 67 -9.18 -11.11 -18.35
N ARG A 68 -9.61 -12.23 -18.94
CA ARG A 68 -8.75 -13.43 -19.05
C ARG A 68 -7.41 -13.13 -19.71
N ASP A 69 -7.41 -12.30 -20.75
CA ASP A 69 -6.21 -11.89 -21.46
C ASP A 69 -5.30 -11.03 -20.56
N GLN A 70 -5.86 -10.00 -19.92
CA GLN A 70 -5.11 -9.16 -18.96
C GLN A 70 -4.46 -10.01 -17.86
N ALA A 71 -5.22 -10.89 -17.21
CA ALA A 71 -4.71 -11.76 -16.16
C ALA A 71 -3.63 -12.75 -16.66
N THR A 72 -3.77 -13.26 -17.88
CA THR A 72 -2.77 -14.14 -18.51
C THR A 72 -1.46 -13.38 -18.80
N GLN A 73 -1.56 -12.18 -19.33
CA GLN A 73 -0.41 -11.33 -19.61
C GLN A 73 0.28 -10.86 -18.33
N LEU A 74 -0.48 -10.43 -17.31
CA LEU A 74 0.05 -10.07 -16.00
C LEU A 74 0.75 -11.25 -15.32
N ARG A 75 0.20 -12.47 -15.39
CA ARG A 75 0.88 -13.68 -14.89
C ARG A 75 2.23 -13.89 -15.56
N ARG A 76 2.32 -13.69 -16.88
CA ARG A 76 3.58 -13.83 -17.63
C ARG A 76 4.61 -12.80 -17.19
N LEU A 77 4.21 -11.54 -17.01
CA LEU A 77 5.09 -10.49 -16.51
C LEU A 77 5.53 -10.76 -15.06
N ALA A 78 4.63 -11.23 -14.22
CA ALA A 78 4.93 -11.61 -12.84
C ALA A 78 6.00 -12.71 -12.79
N LEU A 79 5.88 -13.75 -13.62
CA LEU A 79 6.91 -14.81 -13.70
C LEU A 79 8.28 -14.27 -14.15
N GLN A 80 8.34 -13.26 -15.02
CA GLN A 80 9.61 -12.64 -15.42
C GLN A 80 10.28 -11.88 -14.26
N VAL A 81 9.49 -11.14 -13.48
CA VAL A 81 9.99 -10.42 -12.31
C VAL A 81 10.38 -11.40 -11.20
N GLU A 82 9.53 -12.37 -10.89
CA GLU A 82 9.78 -13.39 -9.86
C GLU A 82 11.02 -14.24 -10.12
N ALA A 83 11.33 -14.54 -11.39
CA ALA A 83 12.50 -15.35 -11.76
C ALA A 83 13.84 -14.75 -11.31
N VAL A 84 13.90 -13.44 -11.09
CA VAL A 84 15.11 -12.71 -10.66
C VAL A 84 14.90 -11.93 -9.36
N SER A 85 13.72 -12.02 -8.76
CA SER A 85 13.43 -11.39 -7.48
C SER A 85 13.95 -12.24 -6.33
N GLU A 86 14.20 -11.60 -5.18
CA GLU A 86 14.35 -12.36 -3.94
C GLU A 86 13.04 -13.08 -3.61
N ALA A 87 13.16 -14.33 -3.15
CA ALA A 87 11.97 -15.09 -2.76
C ALA A 87 11.27 -14.36 -1.62
N PRO A 88 9.94 -14.16 -1.70
CA PRO A 88 9.24 -13.51 -0.61
C PRO A 88 9.41 -14.34 0.66
N PRO A 89 9.59 -13.70 1.83
CA PRO A 89 9.63 -14.40 3.10
C PRO A 89 8.41 -15.32 3.24
N ALA A 90 8.64 -16.56 3.67
CA ALA A 90 7.59 -17.57 3.71
C ALA A 90 6.43 -17.11 4.60
N LEU A 91 5.26 -16.87 4.00
CA LEU A 91 4.08 -16.30 4.66
C LEU A 91 3.54 -17.14 5.84
N GLY A 92 3.99 -18.39 5.97
CA GLY A 92 3.56 -19.36 6.97
C GLY A 92 4.50 -19.55 8.16
N ALA A 93 5.71 -18.97 8.16
CA ALA A 93 6.64 -19.14 9.27
C ALA A 93 6.10 -18.42 10.54
N PRO A 94 6.07 -19.09 11.71
CA PRO A 94 5.67 -18.43 12.96
C PRO A 94 6.52 -17.19 13.24
N LEU A 95 5.90 -16.12 13.71
CA LEU A 95 6.60 -14.94 14.19
C LEU A 95 6.64 -14.95 15.73
N PRO A 96 7.63 -14.32 16.39
CA PRO A 96 7.70 -14.31 17.84
C PRO A 96 6.65 -13.38 18.48
N GLY A 97 6.17 -13.76 19.67
CA GLY A 97 5.35 -12.93 20.54
C GLY A 97 4.08 -12.40 19.87
N ALA A 98 3.80 -11.11 20.07
CA ALA A 98 2.60 -10.44 19.56
C ALA A 98 2.54 -10.37 18.02
N LEU A 99 3.65 -10.61 17.31
CA LEU A 99 3.66 -10.61 15.85
C LEU A 99 3.01 -11.86 15.25
N GLU A 100 2.93 -12.95 16.02
CA GLU A 100 2.21 -14.15 15.57
C GLU A 100 0.72 -13.87 15.38
N ASP A 101 0.12 -13.08 16.26
CA ASP A 101 -1.29 -12.69 16.14
C ASP A 101 -1.51 -11.80 14.91
N VAL A 102 -0.56 -10.91 14.60
CA VAL A 102 -0.58 -10.10 13.37
C VAL A 102 -0.54 -11.01 12.14
N ARG A 103 0.43 -11.94 12.11
CA ARG A 103 0.59 -12.90 11.01
C ARG A 103 -0.66 -13.75 10.81
N ARG A 104 -1.26 -14.25 11.90
CA ARG A 104 -2.48 -15.07 11.84
C ARG A 104 -3.66 -14.28 11.28
N ALA A 105 -3.87 -13.04 11.72
CA ALA A 105 -4.93 -12.19 11.22
C ALA A 105 -4.77 -11.89 9.72
N TYR A 106 -3.55 -11.56 9.27
CA TYR A 106 -3.27 -11.34 7.85
C TYR A 106 -3.44 -12.61 7.01
N ALA A 107 -2.97 -13.76 7.51
CA ALA A 107 -3.12 -15.03 6.82
C ALA A 107 -4.59 -15.47 6.73
N GLU A 108 -5.39 -15.22 7.76
CA GLU A 108 -6.83 -15.45 7.75
C GLU A 108 -7.52 -14.65 6.66
N VAL A 109 -7.34 -13.32 6.66
CA VAL A 109 -7.94 -12.46 5.64
C VAL A 109 -7.40 -12.75 4.25
N GLY A 110 -6.11 -13.05 4.11
CA GLY A 110 -5.52 -13.46 2.83
C GLY A 110 -6.17 -14.71 2.25
N ARG A 111 -6.49 -15.72 3.07
CA ARG A 111 -7.23 -16.92 2.62
C ARG A 111 -8.66 -16.59 2.17
N THR A 112 -9.31 -15.64 2.83
CA THR A 112 -10.66 -15.17 2.47
C THR A 112 -10.63 -14.41 1.14
N LEU A 113 -9.70 -13.46 0.98
CA LEU A 113 -9.54 -12.67 -0.24
C LEU A 113 -9.07 -13.52 -1.44
N ALA A 114 -8.21 -14.52 -1.22
CA ALA A 114 -7.81 -15.47 -2.27
C ALA A 114 -9.00 -16.26 -2.85
N LYS A 115 -10.09 -16.39 -2.11
CA LYS A 115 -11.35 -17.01 -2.56
C LYS A 115 -12.34 -16.01 -3.17
N ASN A 116 -11.97 -14.73 -3.26
CA ASN A 116 -12.88 -13.62 -3.60
C ASN A 116 -14.10 -13.55 -2.66
N ALA A 117 -13.92 -13.91 -1.39
CA ALA A 117 -15.00 -13.91 -0.41
C ALA A 117 -15.02 -12.61 0.40
N ALA A 118 -16.20 -12.21 0.86
CA ALA A 118 -16.36 -11.06 1.74
C ALA A 118 -15.65 -11.29 3.08
N VAL A 119 -14.97 -10.25 3.58
CA VAL A 119 -14.37 -10.26 4.92
C VAL A 119 -15.45 -9.97 5.95
N THR A 120 -15.54 -10.80 6.99
CA THR A 120 -16.55 -10.59 8.05
C THR A 120 -16.19 -9.40 8.93
N PRO A 121 -17.17 -8.68 9.52
CA PRO A 121 -16.87 -7.56 10.43
C PRO A 121 -15.98 -7.94 11.62
N GLU A 122 -16.02 -9.21 12.03
CA GLU A 122 -15.15 -9.73 13.09
C GLU A 122 -13.69 -9.86 12.63
N ALA A 123 -13.47 -10.39 11.42
CA ALA A 123 -12.15 -10.45 10.81
C ALA A 123 -11.61 -9.04 10.53
N GLU A 124 -12.47 -8.08 10.18
CA GLU A 124 -12.07 -6.67 10.02
C GLU A 124 -11.53 -6.07 11.31
N ARG A 125 -12.22 -6.27 12.44
CA ARG A 125 -11.76 -5.81 13.76
C ARG A 125 -10.44 -6.48 14.16
N ARG A 126 -10.26 -7.77 13.87
CA ARG A 126 -8.98 -8.47 14.09
C ARG A 126 -7.85 -7.85 13.28
N VAL A 127 -8.05 -7.60 12.00
CA VAL A 127 -7.04 -6.96 11.14
C VAL A 127 -6.73 -5.54 11.58
N ALA A 128 -7.72 -4.75 12.02
CA ALA A 128 -7.47 -3.42 12.54
C ALA A 128 -6.57 -3.46 13.79
N THR A 129 -6.85 -4.40 14.70
CA THR A 129 -6.03 -4.64 15.91
C THR A 129 -4.61 -5.10 15.55
N ALA A 130 -4.51 -6.06 14.62
CA ALA A 130 -3.24 -6.54 14.09
C ALA A 130 -2.43 -5.43 13.40
N ARG A 131 -3.07 -4.57 12.61
CA ARG A 131 -2.41 -3.44 11.95
C ARG A 131 -1.87 -2.45 12.97
N ALA A 132 -2.62 -2.15 14.03
CA ALA A 132 -2.13 -1.30 15.10
C ALA A 132 -0.90 -1.90 15.80
N ALA A 133 -0.89 -3.22 16.04
CA ALA A 133 0.27 -3.91 16.58
C ALA A 133 1.47 -3.90 15.61
N HIS A 134 1.23 -4.14 14.32
CA HIS A 134 2.26 -4.08 13.28
C HIS A 134 2.90 -2.68 13.21
N VAL A 135 2.09 -1.61 13.19
CA VAL A 135 2.59 -0.23 13.19
C VAL A 135 3.40 0.08 14.44
N ARG A 136 2.96 -0.38 15.64
CA ARG A 136 3.75 -0.22 16.86
C ARG A 136 5.11 -0.91 16.78
N PHE A 137 5.15 -2.12 16.21
CA PHE A 137 6.40 -2.84 15.97
C PHE A 137 7.34 -2.06 15.04
N ILE A 138 6.87 -1.65 13.86
CA ILE A 138 7.64 -0.82 12.91
C ILE A 138 8.20 0.42 13.63
N ARG A 139 7.38 1.11 14.42
CA ARG A 139 7.82 2.31 15.14
C ARG A 139 8.85 2.04 16.22
N SER A 140 8.78 0.89 16.87
CA SER A 140 9.81 0.48 17.84
C SER A 140 11.15 0.19 17.20
N THR A 141 11.20 -0.02 15.87
CA THR A 141 12.45 -0.25 15.14
C THR A 141 12.97 1.01 14.46
N LEU A 142 12.12 1.99 14.12
CA LEU A 142 12.54 3.21 13.40
C LEU A 142 13.66 3.99 14.11
N LEU A 143 14.65 4.41 13.32
CA LEU A 143 15.72 5.32 13.71
C LEU A 143 15.28 6.79 13.56
N ALA A 144 15.87 7.69 14.35
CA ALA A 144 15.60 9.13 14.25
C ALA A 144 16.17 9.78 12.97
N LYS A 145 17.15 9.13 12.33
CA LYS A 145 17.75 9.50 11.04
C LYS A 145 18.33 8.26 10.36
N PRO A 146 18.48 8.24 9.03
CA PRO A 146 19.13 7.14 8.34
C PRO A 146 20.57 6.95 8.81
N GLY A 147 21.00 5.69 8.98
CA GLY A 147 22.37 5.33 9.38
C GLY A 147 23.40 5.46 8.26
N GLY A 148 22.96 5.64 7.02
CA GLY A 148 23.79 5.74 5.82
C GLY A 148 22.94 5.69 4.55
N PRO A 149 23.53 5.76 3.35
CA PRO A 149 22.79 6.02 2.10
C PRO A 149 22.29 4.78 1.34
N ASP A 150 22.54 3.57 1.84
CA ASP A 150 22.16 2.34 1.14
C ASP A 150 20.69 1.92 1.39
N THR A 151 20.32 0.75 0.86
CA THR A 151 18.95 0.20 0.88
C THR A 151 18.73 -0.87 1.94
N GLN A 152 19.65 -1.08 2.89
CA GLN A 152 19.49 -2.10 3.94
C GLN A 152 18.48 -1.63 4.98
N CYS A 153 17.65 -2.55 5.50
CA CYS A 153 16.65 -2.20 6.51
C CYS A 153 17.29 -1.61 7.78
N SER A 154 18.49 -2.06 8.15
CA SER A 154 19.29 -1.57 9.29
C SER A 154 19.63 -0.07 9.24
N HIS A 155 19.51 0.57 8.07
CA HIS A 155 19.74 2.00 7.92
C HIS A 155 18.55 2.85 8.38
N CYS A 156 17.33 2.31 8.32
CA CYS A 156 16.12 2.99 8.77
C CYS A 156 15.55 2.38 10.05
N HIS A 157 15.92 1.13 10.35
CA HIS A 157 15.41 0.34 11.45
C HIS A 157 16.56 -0.23 12.30
N ALA A 158 16.30 -0.45 13.58
CA ALA A 158 17.19 -1.13 14.51
C ALA A 158 16.46 -2.30 15.19
N ASP A 159 17.24 -3.18 15.81
CA ASP A 159 16.72 -4.25 16.64
C ASP A 159 15.76 -3.67 17.71
N PRO A 160 14.49 -4.10 17.76
CA PRO A 160 13.51 -3.59 18.71
C PRO A 160 13.94 -3.81 20.18
N ALA A 161 14.71 -4.86 20.47
CA ALA A 161 15.25 -5.10 21.82
C ALA A 161 16.36 -4.11 22.18
N ALA A 162 17.16 -3.68 21.19
CA ALA A 162 18.19 -2.65 21.37
C ALA A 162 17.61 -1.23 21.37
N ASN A 163 16.45 -1.03 20.74
CA ASN A 163 15.72 0.24 20.65
C ASN A 163 14.61 0.38 21.73
N ALA A 164 14.73 -0.37 22.85
CA ALA A 164 13.73 -0.46 23.92
C ALA A 164 13.38 0.88 24.60
N ARG A 165 14.15 1.94 24.36
CA ARG A 165 13.75 3.32 24.64
C ARG A 165 13.45 3.97 23.30
N GLY A 166 12.23 3.76 22.80
CA GLY A 166 11.78 4.26 21.50
C GLY A 166 12.39 5.62 21.20
N ALA A 167 13.37 5.63 20.29
CA ALA A 167 14.13 6.83 20.01
C ALA A 167 13.14 7.94 19.62
N ALA A 168 13.31 9.06 20.30
CA ALA A 168 12.43 10.20 20.30
C ALA A 168 12.21 10.73 18.88
N GLN A 169 10.93 10.88 18.54
CA GLN A 169 10.38 11.41 17.29
C GLN A 169 10.61 10.54 16.04
N PRO A 170 9.56 10.30 15.23
CA PRO A 170 9.74 9.63 13.95
C PRO A 170 10.71 10.43 13.07
N MET A 171 11.51 9.71 12.29
CA MET A 171 12.43 10.29 11.31
C MET A 171 11.76 11.41 10.51
N ALA A 172 12.38 12.59 10.47
CA ALA A 172 11.89 13.68 9.65
C ALA A 172 11.90 13.25 8.17
N LEU A 173 10.71 13.15 7.56
CA LEU A 173 10.54 12.78 6.15
C LEU A 173 10.92 13.95 5.24
N THR A 174 12.21 14.27 5.15
CA THR A 174 12.71 15.13 4.08
C THR A 174 12.49 14.44 2.73
N PRO A 175 12.43 15.18 1.62
CA PRO A 175 12.30 14.56 0.30
C PRO A 175 13.41 13.54 -0.01
N GLU A 176 14.60 13.70 0.57
CA GLU A 176 15.71 12.77 0.42
C GLU A 176 15.50 11.49 1.21
N VAL A 177 15.16 11.62 2.49
CA VAL A 177 14.83 10.49 3.36
C VAL A 177 13.67 9.67 2.79
N ALA A 178 12.62 10.34 2.30
CA ALA A 178 11.47 9.68 1.71
C ALA A 178 11.85 8.82 0.50
N ARG A 179 12.74 9.32 -0.37
CA ARG A 179 13.23 8.56 -1.53
C ARG A 179 14.09 7.39 -1.14
N GLN A 180 14.96 7.58 -0.14
CA GLN A 180 15.80 6.51 0.34
C GLN A 180 14.95 5.39 0.95
N ALA A 181 13.97 5.74 1.78
CA ALA A 181 13.04 4.79 2.37
C ALA A 181 12.22 4.05 1.31
N GLU A 182 11.71 4.76 0.30
CA GLU A 182 10.97 4.15 -0.82
C GLU A 182 11.84 3.17 -1.61
N LEU A 183 13.07 3.56 -1.97
CA LEU A 183 14.01 2.68 -2.65
C LEU A 183 14.36 1.46 -1.78
N ALA A 184 14.58 1.66 -0.49
CA ALA A 184 14.88 0.57 0.45
C ALA A 184 13.73 -0.44 0.54
N HIS A 185 12.48 0.01 0.62
CA HIS A 185 11.32 -0.90 0.63
C HIS A 185 11.17 -1.64 -0.71
N CYS A 186 11.30 -0.96 -1.85
CA CYS A 186 11.30 -1.60 -3.16
C CYS A 186 12.40 -2.65 -3.30
N VAL A 187 13.61 -2.39 -2.80
CA VAL A 187 14.70 -3.37 -2.82
C VAL A 187 14.45 -4.50 -1.82
N ALA A 188 13.82 -4.23 -0.67
CA ALA A 188 13.46 -5.26 0.29
C ALA A 188 12.40 -6.23 -0.26
N ASP A 189 11.43 -5.74 -1.03
CA ASP A 189 10.38 -6.55 -1.64
C ASP A 189 10.89 -7.37 -2.83
N TYR A 190 11.66 -6.77 -3.73
CA TYR A 190 12.01 -7.38 -5.02
C TYR A 190 13.46 -7.87 -5.10
N GLY A 191 14.35 -7.41 -4.23
CA GLY A 191 15.78 -7.40 -4.50
C GLY A 191 16.14 -6.45 -5.65
N TRP A 192 17.43 -6.19 -5.84
CA TRP A 192 17.89 -5.24 -6.86
C TRP A 192 17.54 -5.69 -8.28
N LEU A 193 17.78 -6.97 -8.60
CA LEU A 193 17.49 -7.53 -9.92
C LEU A 193 15.99 -7.59 -10.22
N GLY A 194 15.17 -7.96 -9.22
CA GLY A 194 13.72 -7.92 -9.32
C GLY A 194 13.19 -6.52 -9.58
N LEU A 195 13.71 -5.51 -8.87
CA LEU A 195 13.32 -4.11 -9.08
C LEU A 195 13.69 -3.61 -10.48
N VAL A 196 14.87 -3.98 -10.99
CA VAL A 196 15.27 -3.69 -12.38
C VAL A 196 14.34 -4.39 -13.38
N ALA A 197 13.98 -5.65 -13.15
CA ALA A 197 13.03 -6.35 -14.00
C ALA A 197 11.65 -5.69 -13.99
N LEU A 198 11.16 -5.30 -12.81
CA LEU A 198 9.89 -4.60 -12.62
C LEU A 198 9.84 -3.29 -13.41
N THR A 199 10.86 -2.43 -13.28
CA THR A 199 10.91 -1.15 -14.00
C THR A 199 10.92 -1.34 -15.51
N ARG A 200 11.58 -2.38 -16.02
CA ARG A 200 11.60 -2.73 -17.46
C ARG A 200 10.24 -3.19 -17.99
N VAL A 201 9.51 -3.98 -17.22
CA VAL A 201 8.19 -4.50 -17.64
C VAL A 201 7.04 -3.55 -17.30
N SER A 202 7.28 -2.52 -16.48
CA SER A 202 6.28 -1.55 -16.05
C SER A 202 5.47 -0.92 -17.19
N PRO A 203 6.05 -0.47 -18.31
CA PRO A 203 5.27 0.08 -19.41
C PRO A 203 4.32 -0.95 -20.05
N GLN A 204 4.65 -2.24 -19.99
CA GLN A 204 3.78 -3.30 -20.48
C GLN A 204 2.58 -3.47 -19.54
N VAL A 205 2.77 -3.37 -18.23
CA VAL A 205 1.65 -3.37 -17.26
C VAL A 205 0.70 -2.21 -17.55
N GLU A 206 1.24 -1.00 -17.71
CA GLU A 206 0.43 0.19 -18.03
C GLU A 206 -0.35 0.02 -19.35
N ALA A 207 0.24 -0.59 -20.37
CA ALA A 207 -0.43 -0.85 -21.64
C ALA A 207 -1.55 -1.91 -21.54
N LEU A 208 -1.51 -2.80 -20.54
CA LEU A 208 -2.55 -3.82 -20.33
C LEU A 208 -3.81 -3.26 -19.67
N LEU A 209 -3.67 -2.21 -18.86
CA LEU A 209 -4.76 -1.65 -18.08
C LEU A 209 -5.56 -0.64 -18.90
N THR A 210 -6.88 -0.64 -18.70
CA THR A 210 -7.77 0.42 -19.20
C THR A 210 -7.55 1.71 -18.40
N GLU A 211 -7.95 2.87 -18.95
CA GLU A 211 -7.86 4.14 -18.23
C GLU A 211 -8.61 4.11 -16.89
N ALA A 212 -9.78 3.46 -16.84
CA ALA A 212 -10.52 3.27 -15.59
C ALA A 212 -9.75 2.42 -14.56
N GLN A 213 -9.03 1.39 -15.01
CA GLN A 213 -8.19 0.56 -14.14
C GLN A 213 -6.91 1.30 -13.70
N LYS A 214 -6.38 2.21 -14.51
CA LYS A 214 -5.23 3.06 -14.12
C LYS A 214 -5.61 4.07 -13.05
N GLU A 215 -6.80 4.67 -13.17
CA GLU A 215 -7.31 5.64 -12.20
C GLU A 215 -7.36 5.07 -10.78
N VAL A 216 -7.70 3.78 -10.65
CA VAL A 216 -7.66 3.04 -9.38
C VAL A 216 -6.29 3.16 -8.69
N PHE A 217 -5.19 3.15 -9.45
CA PHE A 217 -3.84 3.25 -8.90
C PHE A 217 -3.46 4.65 -8.45
N CYS A 218 -4.04 5.72 -8.99
CA CYS A 218 -3.74 7.10 -8.58
C CYS A 218 -3.94 7.27 -7.07
N ASP A 219 -5.09 6.82 -6.57
CA ASP A 219 -5.45 6.89 -5.15
C ASP A 219 -5.12 5.63 -4.35
N PHE A 220 -4.60 4.58 -4.99
CA PHE A 220 -4.33 3.33 -4.31
C PHE A 220 -3.25 3.50 -3.22
N SER A 221 -3.57 3.01 -2.02
CA SER A 221 -2.64 2.84 -0.91
C SER A 221 -2.76 1.41 -0.38
N CYS A 222 -1.67 0.84 0.14
CA CYS A 222 -1.65 -0.54 0.64
C CYS A 222 -2.84 -0.80 1.58
N CYS A 223 -3.75 -1.69 1.18
CA CYS A 223 -4.99 -1.96 1.90
C CYS A 223 -5.06 -3.43 2.28
N LEU A 224 -5.34 -3.70 3.56
CA LEU A 224 -5.45 -5.07 4.08
C LEU A 224 -6.83 -5.66 3.85
N ILE A 225 -7.85 -4.81 3.76
CA ILE A 225 -9.26 -5.16 3.57
C ILE A 225 -9.81 -4.21 2.50
N PRO A 226 -10.53 -4.74 1.49
CA PRO A 226 -11.12 -3.91 0.44
C PRO A 226 -12.31 -3.11 1.01
N PRO A 227 -12.61 -1.91 0.50
CA PRO A 227 -13.84 -1.21 0.87
C PRO A 227 -15.08 -2.03 0.47
N HIS A 228 -16.16 -1.92 1.25
CA HIS A 228 -17.43 -2.63 1.03
C HIS A 228 -18.13 -2.11 -0.24
N ASP A 229 -17.80 -2.71 -1.39
CA ASP A 229 -18.68 -3.14 -2.50
C ASP A 229 -17.79 -3.51 -3.72
N MET A 230 -17.71 -4.79 -4.08
CA MET A 230 -16.81 -5.30 -5.15
C MET A 230 -17.52 -5.51 -6.50
N GLY A 231 -18.80 -5.16 -6.61
CA GLY A 231 -19.58 -5.30 -7.86
C GLY A 231 -19.33 -4.20 -8.90
N ASP A 232 -18.51 -3.20 -8.56
CA ASP A 232 -18.18 -2.05 -9.41
C ASP A 232 -16.65 -1.96 -9.61
N PRO A 233 -16.12 -2.12 -10.84
CA PRO A 233 -14.68 -2.04 -11.14
C PRO A 233 -14.04 -0.72 -10.69
N VAL A 234 -14.83 0.33 -10.46
CA VAL A 234 -14.37 1.63 -9.95
C VAL A 234 -13.89 1.55 -8.50
N ARG A 235 -14.14 0.45 -7.76
CA ARG A 235 -13.82 0.32 -6.31
C ARG A 235 -12.70 -0.65 -5.97
N ALA A 236 -11.89 -1.00 -6.97
CA ALA A 236 -10.82 -1.98 -6.90
C ALA A 236 -9.58 -1.54 -6.12
N GLY A 237 -9.73 -1.21 -4.85
CA GLY A 237 -8.72 -0.50 -4.09
C GLY A 237 -9.34 0.76 -3.51
N GLN A 238 -8.60 1.54 -2.75
CA GLN A 238 -9.13 2.74 -2.11
C GLN A 238 -9.45 3.88 -3.10
N ALA A 239 -9.98 3.57 -4.29
CA ALA A 239 -10.58 4.52 -5.20
C ALA A 239 -11.80 5.16 -4.50
N ASP A 240 -11.58 6.42 -4.14
CA ASP A 240 -12.53 7.46 -3.76
C ASP A 240 -13.74 7.14 -2.84
N SER A 241 -13.63 6.19 -1.91
CA SER A 241 -14.65 6.09 -0.86
C SER A 241 -14.45 7.20 0.19
N THR A 242 -14.91 8.41 -0.11
CA THR A 242 -15.03 9.51 0.87
C THR A 242 -16.24 9.29 1.82
N ALA A 243 -16.76 8.06 1.90
CA ALA A 243 -18.00 7.74 2.61
C ALA A 243 -17.90 8.00 4.12
N LYS A 244 -16.74 7.71 4.74
CA LYS A 244 -16.51 7.96 6.17
C LYS A 244 -16.36 9.45 6.45
N GLU A 245 -15.68 10.16 5.56
CA GLU A 245 -15.50 11.60 5.62
C GLU A 245 -16.84 12.30 5.41
N LEU A 246 -17.66 11.82 4.47
CA LEU A 246 -19.01 12.30 4.24
C LEU A 246 -19.93 12.06 5.43
N ASP A 247 -19.85 10.88 6.06
CA ASP A 247 -20.58 10.58 7.29
C ASP A 247 -20.16 11.51 8.44
N LEU A 248 -18.86 11.80 8.57
CA LEU A 248 -18.35 12.81 9.50
C LEU A 248 -18.95 14.19 9.23
N LEU A 249 -18.96 14.66 7.97
CA LEU A 249 -19.53 15.97 7.62
C LEU A 249 -21.04 16.02 7.87
N ARG A 250 -21.78 14.93 7.61
CA ARG A 250 -23.21 14.82 7.94
C ARG A 250 -23.46 14.89 9.44
N LYS A 251 -22.65 14.18 10.25
CA LYS A 251 -22.69 14.24 11.72
C LYS A 251 -22.35 15.63 12.25
N ALA A 252 -21.38 16.30 11.64
CA ALA A 252 -21.04 17.68 11.98
C ALA A 252 -22.24 18.61 11.74
N ARG A 253 -22.96 18.46 10.62
CA ARG A 253 -24.17 19.24 10.30
C ARG A 253 -25.34 18.96 11.24
N SER A 254 -25.58 17.70 11.59
CA SER A 254 -26.70 17.32 12.46
C SER A 254 -26.48 17.65 13.94
N CYS A 255 -25.24 18.02 14.33
CA CYS A 255 -24.93 18.39 15.70
C CYS A 255 -25.60 19.74 16.09
N PRO A 256 -26.34 19.79 17.21
CA PRO A 256 -26.93 21.03 17.71
C PRO A 256 -25.87 22.14 17.95
N PRO A 257 -26.19 23.43 17.69
CA PRO A 257 -25.23 24.53 17.80
C PRO A 257 -24.56 24.68 19.16
N ASP A 258 -25.28 24.40 20.24
CA ASP A 258 -24.83 24.43 21.63
C ASP A 258 -23.83 23.31 21.97
N LEU A 259 -23.98 22.14 21.33
CA LEU A 259 -23.09 21.00 21.52
C LEU A 259 -21.89 21.02 20.57
N TRP A 260 -21.95 21.80 19.49
CA TRP A 260 -20.94 21.81 18.44
C TRP A 260 -19.51 22.09 18.94
N PRO A 261 -19.25 23.10 19.80
CA PRO A 261 -17.89 23.37 20.27
C PRO A 261 -17.24 22.15 20.96
N ALA A 262 -18.02 21.44 21.79
CA ALA A 262 -17.55 20.25 22.49
C ALA A 262 -17.35 19.07 21.53
N ALA A 263 -18.32 18.79 20.65
CA ALA A 263 -18.24 17.71 19.67
C ALA A 263 -17.08 17.91 18.69
N ARG A 264 -16.88 19.13 18.20
CA ARG A 264 -15.77 19.51 17.32
C ARG A 264 -14.43 19.25 18.01
N SER A 265 -14.28 19.71 19.25
CA SER A 265 -13.05 19.49 20.02
C SER A 265 -12.79 18.01 20.26
N ASP A 266 -13.83 17.22 20.46
CA ASP A 266 -13.74 15.78 20.69
C ASP A 266 -13.19 15.04 19.45
N VAL A 267 -13.80 15.28 18.29
CA VAL A 267 -13.37 14.71 17.01
C VAL A 267 -11.91 15.08 16.72
N LEU A 268 -11.55 16.36 16.85
CA LEU A 268 -10.20 16.82 16.54
C LEU A 268 -9.14 16.24 17.49
N ARG A 269 -9.49 15.95 18.73
CA ARG A 269 -8.58 15.29 19.70
C ARG A 269 -8.16 13.90 19.23
N HIS A 270 -9.06 13.18 18.56
CA HIS A 270 -8.82 11.84 18.05
C HIS A 270 -8.11 11.82 16.68
N LEU A 271 -8.01 12.97 16.00
CA LEU A 271 -7.45 13.03 14.66
C LEU A 271 -5.94 12.83 14.62
N GLY A 272 -5.19 13.36 15.60
CA GLY A 272 -3.74 13.22 15.67
C GLY A 272 -3.26 11.75 15.61
N PRO A 273 -3.79 10.86 16.47
CA PRO A 273 -3.51 9.42 16.40
C PRO A 273 -3.89 8.76 15.08
N ILE A 274 -4.99 9.19 14.43
CA ILE A 274 -5.42 8.66 13.12
C ILE A 274 -4.42 9.07 12.03
N VAL A 275 -4.05 10.35 11.99
CA VAL A 275 -3.06 10.88 11.03
C VAL A 275 -1.73 10.15 11.19
N GLU A 276 -1.34 9.85 12.41
CA GLU A 276 -0.13 9.11 12.74
C GLU A 276 -0.22 7.61 12.40
N LEU A 277 -1.40 7.01 12.51
CA LEU A 277 -1.63 5.64 12.09
C LEU A 277 -1.51 5.50 10.56
N VAL A 278 -2.03 6.49 9.83
CA VAL A 278 -2.01 6.51 8.36
C VAL A 278 -0.66 6.99 7.82
N ASN A 279 0.00 7.91 8.53
CA ASN A 279 1.32 8.44 8.20
C ASN A 279 2.25 8.26 9.42
N PRO A 280 2.93 7.10 9.55
CA PRO A 280 3.78 6.78 10.72
C PRO A 280 4.92 7.76 10.99
N GLY A 281 5.23 8.66 10.05
CA GLY A 281 6.20 9.75 10.16
C GLY A 281 5.62 11.16 10.33
N ALA A 282 4.32 11.31 10.59
CA ALA A 282 3.70 12.63 10.68
C ALA A 282 4.29 13.47 11.83
N THR A 283 4.87 14.62 11.47
CA THR A 283 5.38 15.60 12.43
C THR A 283 4.24 16.27 13.22
N ALA A 284 4.58 16.98 14.30
CA ALA A 284 3.60 17.74 15.08
C ALA A 284 2.89 18.78 14.19
N GLU A 285 3.64 19.44 13.31
CA GLU A 285 3.13 20.42 12.33
C GLU A 285 2.15 19.76 11.35
N ARG A 286 2.45 18.55 10.86
CA ARG A 286 1.56 17.83 9.95
C ARG A 286 0.25 17.44 10.62
N LYS A 287 0.31 17.00 11.88
CA LYS A 287 -0.88 16.67 12.69
C LYS A 287 -1.71 17.92 12.95
N ALA A 288 -1.08 19.05 13.27
CA ALA A 288 -1.75 20.33 13.47
C ALA A 288 -2.42 20.82 12.18
N ALA A 289 -1.74 20.73 11.04
CA ALA A 289 -2.28 21.08 9.73
C ALA A 289 -3.49 20.22 9.35
N ALA A 290 -3.43 18.90 9.60
CA ALA A 290 -4.57 17.99 9.42
C ALA A 290 -5.76 18.40 10.31
N CYS A 291 -5.52 18.65 11.60
CA CYS A 291 -6.55 19.08 12.54
C CYS A 291 -7.22 20.38 12.11
N LYS A 292 -6.42 21.35 11.64
CA LYS A 292 -6.94 22.60 11.11
C LYS A 292 -7.82 22.36 9.88
N ALA A 293 -7.32 21.65 8.87
CA ALA A 293 -8.03 21.43 7.62
C ALA A 293 -9.34 20.63 7.82
N VAL A 294 -9.32 19.58 8.64
CA VAL A 294 -10.54 18.82 8.99
C VAL A 294 -11.52 19.68 9.80
N GLY A 295 -11.01 20.48 10.75
CA GLY A 295 -11.81 21.46 11.49
C GLY A 295 -12.53 22.44 10.57
N ASP A 296 -11.79 23.06 9.67
CA ASP A 296 -12.29 24.03 8.69
C ASP A 296 -13.33 23.39 7.76
N ALA A 297 -13.12 22.13 7.32
CA ALA A 297 -14.07 21.41 6.48
C ALA A 297 -15.39 21.09 7.22
N MET A 298 -15.33 20.72 8.50
CA MET A 298 -16.53 20.51 9.32
C MET A 298 -17.31 21.81 9.54
N ASP A 299 -16.60 22.91 9.86
CA ASP A 299 -17.22 24.23 10.04
C ASP A 299 -17.84 24.73 8.73
N ALA A 300 -17.14 24.56 7.60
CA ALA A 300 -17.67 24.87 6.28
C ALA A 300 -18.91 24.02 5.96
N ALA A 301 -18.87 22.71 6.20
CA ALA A 301 -20.03 21.85 5.97
C ALA A 301 -21.25 22.30 6.78
N ARG A 302 -21.08 22.80 8.01
CA ARG A 302 -22.18 23.33 8.85
C ARG A 302 -22.75 24.66 8.35
N ALA A 303 -21.90 25.51 7.78
CA ALA A 303 -22.29 26.84 7.31
C ALA A 303 -23.12 26.81 6.01
N LEU A 304 -23.03 25.73 5.23
CA LEU A 304 -23.76 25.58 3.97
C LEU A 304 -25.25 25.29 4.19
N THR A 305 -26.09 25.75 3.28
CA THR A 305 -27.49 25.27 3.19
C THR A 305 -27.53 23.80 2.76
N ASP A 306 -28.66 23.11 2.93
CA ASP A 306 -28.79 21.71 2.49
C ASP A 306 -28.48 21.55 0.99
N THR A 307 -28.99 22.44 0.14
CA THR A 307 -28.73 22.42 -1.30
C THR A 307 -27.24 22.65 -1.61
N GLN A 308 -26.61 23.63 -0.97
CA GLN A 308 -25.18 23.90 -1.16
C GLN A 308 -24.32 22.73 -0.68
N PHE A 309 -24.70 22.12 0.44
CA PHE A 309 -23.99 20.96 0.95
C PHE A 309 -24.09 19.78 -0.03
N GLU A 310 -25.26 19.52 -0.61
CA GLU A 310 -25.42 18.45 -1.59
C GLU A 310 -24.52 18.61 -2.83
N ILE A 311 -24.23 19.85 -3.23
CA ILE A 311 -23.30 20.17 -4.32
C ILE A 311 -21.83 20.02 -3.86
N GLU A 312 -21.50 20.51 -2.66
CA GLU A 312 -20.11 20.63 -2.18
C GLU A 312 -19.59 19.39 -1.44
N LYS A 313 -20.47 18.49 -0.98
CA LYS A 313 -20.13 17.40 -0.05
C LYS A 313 -18.99 16.51 -0.54
N THR A 314 -18.94 16.20 -1.82
CA THR A 314 -17.89 15.34 -2.40
C THR A 314 -16.53 16.05 -2.33
N ARG A 315 -16.49 17.34 -2.66
CA ARG A 315 -15.27 18.16 -2.59
C ARG A 315 -14.78 18.30 -1.14
N LEU A 316 -15.68 18.57 -0.21
CA LEU A 316 -15.35 18.70 1.21
C LEU A 316 -14.87 17.37 1.81
N ALA A 317 -15.54 16.26 1.48
CA ALA A 317 -15.17 14.94 1.99
C ALA A 317 -13.79 14.51 1.45
N ARG A 318 -13.49 14.80 0.18
CA ARG A 318 -12.15 14.63 -0.39
C ARG A 318 -11.10 15.49 0.32
N ALA A 319 -11.40 16.76 0.61
CA ALA A 319 -10.48 17.63 1.33
C ALA A 319 -10.16 17.11 2.75
N VAL A 320 -11.15 16.55 3.46
CA VAL A 320 -10.94 15.86 4.75
C VAL A 320 -10.02 14.65 4.57
N LYS A 321 -10.28 13.82 3.56
CA LYS A 321 -9.47 12.63 3.25
C LYS A 321 -8.02 13.03 2.98
N GLU A 322 -7.79 13.95 2.06
CA GLU A 322 -6.45 14.45 1.69
C GLU A 322 -5.72 15.13 2.86
N ALA A 323 -6.46 15.82 3.73
CA ALA A 323 -5.90 16.39 4.95
C ALA A 323 -5.37 15.32 5.90
N ILE A 324 -6.01 14.15 5.99
CA ILE A 324 -5.59 13.01 6.81
C ILE A 324 -4.50 12.19 6.09
N GLN A 325 -4.71 11.93 4.80
CA GLN A 325 -3.91 11.08 3.94
C GLN A 325 -3.67 11.82 2.61
N PRO A 326 -2.56 12.57 2.49
CA PRO A 326 -2.30 13.31 1.27
C PRO A 326 -2.09 12.33 0.11
N PRO A 327 -2.48 12.69 -1.11
CA PRO A 327 -2.31 11.82 -2.26
C PRO A 327 -0.83 11.49 -2.43
N ALA A 328 -0.54 10.21 -2.69
CA ALA A 328 0.82 9.81 -3.02
C ALA A 328 1.22 10.48 -4.35
N PRO A 329 2.49 10.91 -4.51
CA PRO A 329 2.95 11.42 -5.79
C PRO A 329 2.79 10.34 -6.86
N ASP A 330 2.28 10.73 -8.03
CA ASP A 330 2.06 9.82 -9.14
C ASP A 330 3.41 9.21 -9.60
N SER A 331 3.40 7.89 -9.80
CA SER A 331 4.58 7.11 -10.18
C SER A 331 4.22 6.19 -11.33
N PRO A 332 4.96 6.23 -12.46
CA PRO A 332 4.70 5.38 -13.63
C PRO A 332 4.95 3.89 -13.37
N HIS A 333 5.39 3.55 -12.15
CA HIS A 333 5.67 2.18 -11.71
C HIS A 333 4.67 1.68 -10.67
N LYS A 334 3.69 2.50 -10.25
CA LYS A 334 2.78 2.16 -9.15
C LYS A 334 1.93 0.94 -9.45
N ALA A 335 1.36 0.84 -10.67
CA ALA A 335 0.59 -0.33 -11.07
C ALA A 335 1.47 -1.58 -11.12
N ALA A 336 2.66 -1.47 -11.74
CA ALA A 336 3.60 -2.58 -11.84
C ALA A 336 4.08 -3.07 -10.47
N PHE A 337 4.38 -2.15 -9.54
CA PHE A 337 4.70 -2.46 -8.14
C PHE A 337 3.62 -3.37 -7.58
N PHE A 338 2.39 -2.89 -7.42
CA PHE A 338 1.37 -3.70 -6.75
C PHE A 338 0.96 -4.98 -7.50
N LEU A 339 0.91 -4.94 -8.83
CA LEU A 339 0.45 -6.08 -9.64
C LEU A 339 1.50 -7.16 -9.82
N LEU A 340 2.79 -6.84 -9.67
CA LEU A 340 3.90 -7.78 -9.89
C LEU A 340 4.72 -8.07 -8.63
N VAL A 341 4.19 -7.75 -7.43
CA VAL A 341 4.77 -8.19 -6.14
C VAL A 341 5.18 -9.67 -6.21
N PRO A 342 6.35 -10.08 -5.70
CA PRO A 342 6.77 -11.47 -5.76
C PRO A 342 5.74 -12.41 -5.12
N GLY A 343 5.37 -13.48 -5.85
CA GLY A 343 4.28 -14.40 -5.52
C GLY A 343 2.95 -14.08 -6.21
N SER A 344 2.88 -13.00 -7.00
CA SER A 344 1.70 -12.61 -7.77
C SER A 344 1.35 -13.59 -8.89
N ALA A 345 2.32 -14.31 -9.48
CA ALA A 345 2.05 -15.30 -10.52
C ALA A 345 1.07 -16.39 -10.06
N ARG A 346 1.17 -16.80 -8.79
CA ARG A 346 0.24 -17.74 -8.16
C ARG A 346 -1.16 -17.15 -8.03
N VAL A 347 -1.27 -15.88 -7.65
CA VAL A 347 -2.56 -15.18 -7.52
C VAL A 347 -3.29 -15.16 -8.87
N TYR A 348 -2.59 -14.80 -9.95
CA TYR A 348 -3.18 -14.83 -11.29
C TYR A 348 -3.56 -16.24 -11.75
N THR A 349 -2.78 -17.25 -11.35
CA THR A 349 -3.11 -18.66 -11.64
C THR A 349 -4.44 -19.06 -11.01
N GLU A 350 -4.66 -18.72 -9.74
CA GLU A 350 -5.93 -18.98 -9.06
C GLU A 350 -7.07 -18.10 -9.61
N TYR A 351 -6.79 -16.85 -9.97
CA TYR A 351 -7.76 -15.97 -10.61
C TYR A 351 -8.30 -16.57 -11.93
N LEU A 352 -7.40 -17.04 -12.80
CA LEU A 352 -7.77 -17.67 -14.08
C LEU A 352 -8.62 -18.93 -13.90
N LYS A 353 -8.28 -19.78 -12.91
CA LYS A 353 -9.11 -20.96 -12.57
C LYS A 353 -10.53 -20.58 -12.15
N ARG A 354 -10.70 -19.44 -11.45
CA ARG A 354 -12.03 -18.95 -11.07
C ARG A 354 -12.83 -18.46 -12.27
N LEU A 355 -12.18 -17.77 -13.22
CA LEU A 355 -12.82 -17.38 -14.48
C LEU A 355 -13.28 -18.62 -15.27
N ASP A 356 -12.43 -19.65 -15.40
CA ASP A 356 -12.78 -20.91 -16.05
C ASP A 356 -14.03 -21.56 -15.42
N ALA A 357 -14.09 -21.58 -14.09
CA ALA A 357 -15.22 -22.15 -13.36
C ALA A 357 -16.51 -21.34 -13.56
N GLN A 358 -16.43 -20.00 -13.62
CA GLN A 358 -17.57 -19.12 -13.84
C GLN A 358 -18.11 -19.23 -15.27
N GLU A 359 -17.24 -19.22 -16.27
CA GLU A 359 -17.60 -19.42 -17.68
C GLU A 359 -18.25 -20.80 -17.88
N GLY A 360 -17.67 -21.85 -17.31
CA GLY A 360 -18.21 -23.20 -17.35
C GLY A 360 -19.53 -23.37 -16.58
N ALA A 361 -19.81 -22.54 -15.57
CA ALA A 361 -21.10 -22.53 -14.88
C ALA A 361 -22.17 -21.76 -15.66
N ALA A 362 -21.79 -20.65 -16.31
CA ALA A 362 -22.68 -19.87 -17.17
C ALA A 362 -23.13 -20.68 -18.40
N ALA A 363 -22.21 -21.41 -19.04
CA ALA A 363 -22.52 -22.29 -20.18
C ALA A 363 -23.43 -23.48 -19.83
N ARG A 364 -23.63 -23.78 -18.54
CA ARG A 364 -24.48 -24.87 -18.03
C ARG A 364 -25.84 -24.40 -17.51
N ARG A 365 -26.12 -23.09 -17.52
CA ARG A 365 -27.46 -22.56 -17.23
C ARG A 365 -28.29 -22.59 -18.54
N PRO A 366 -29.43 -23.29 -18.56
CA PRO A 366 -30.25 -23.47 -19.77
C PRO A 366 -30.89 -22.18 -20.28
#